data_AF-A0A8I6RVZ0-F1
#
_entry.id   AF-A0A8I6RVZ0-F1
#
_cell.length_a   1.000
_cell.length_b   1.000
_cell.length_c   1.000
_cell.angle_alpha   90.00
_cell.angle_beta   90.00
_cell.angle_gamma   90.00
#
_symmetry.space_group_name_H-M   'P 1'
#
loop_
_entity.id
_entity.type
_entity.pdbx_description
1 polymer ?
#
loop_
_entity_poly.entity_id
_entity_poly.type
_entity_poly.pdbx_seq_one_letter_code
_entity_poly.pdbx_strand_id
1 'polypeptide(L)'
;MEIDIVEDNMQSMLLLDIFSCFAVTSVIFGIEMLGYPFKRGYFCNDETIMYPYKVNTLTRRFIYTASIVIPTLVITLNEMAIFYQVSTGLTKVAHFFLRIYKTVVVFIFSILCLIVVVDVTKYSTGRLAPNFFMVCRPQILCNRGNSHKYITKYHCQGGENAEAVKQARLSFPSGHSAVATFSMVYLVMYIEERFVFKSSLYLRRTLQFFCLLLVLFVCYSRHLDHARHPSDIVIGIGLGMAGAYLTAYFLSKFNSAPISSKTETNAWSTDFNVQCVRTDFITFSLNMMKEGDVNGKFGLPLVVDFVCLLVLLGAIFGLHFYTKPVQNGFFCEDLSIRYPYKEDTVPRGLLYFLCLFIPLAILTGVETVRHINEVKPGRRNLSSWFNSVYSTVGSFIFGFFCLLLVVNFMKVMTGELSPSFFDVCNPNVDCSLIKRKYIHAFRCNSMKDMKRLRESRLSFPSGHSAVAAFSMYYLVVYVQARLIWRPAHFFKPLIQVCLILIALSVGFSRISDNARHWFDVCAGLGLGAFGGHLIAVQLSCYFAPINEDDEELFDEEFETPYKTPSTSLKH
;
A
#
# COMPACT_ATOMS: atom_id res chain seq x y z
N MET A 1 19.87 -3.30 44.05
CA MET A 1 19.58 -4.74 44.16
C MET A 1 18.54 -5.20 43.16
N GLU A 2 17.29 -4.71 43.17
CA GLU A 2 16.32 -5.03 42.09
C GLU A 2 16.72 -4.48 40.72
N ILE A 3 17.35 -3.29 40.69
CA ILE A 3 17.87 -2.69 39.45
C ILE A 3 19.04 -3.51 38.89
N ASP A 4 19.99 -3.91 39.73
CA ASP A 4 21.18 -4.67 39.32
C ASP A 4 20.83 -6.06 38.77
N ILE A 5 19.82 -6.74 39.35
CA ILE A 5 19.34 -8.05 38.87
C ILE A 5 18.60 -7.93 37.52
N VAL A 6 17.90 -6.82 37.28
CA VAL A 6 17.28 -6.53 35.98
C VAL A 6 18.35 -6.20 34.94
N GLU A 7 19.42 -5.51 35.33
CA GLU A 7 20.51 -5.09 34.45
C GLU A 7 21.38 -6.29 34.00
N ASP A 8 21.72 -7.21 34.90
CA ASP A 8 22.46 -8.45 34.57
C ASP A 8 21.66 -9.41 33.65
N ASN A 9 20.34 -9.54 33.90
CA ASN A 9 19.47 -10.33 33.04
C ASN A 9 19.30 -9.67 31.65
N MET A 10 19.21 -8.34 31.59
CA MET A 10 19.12 -7.58 30.34
C MET A 10 20.40 -7.71 29.50
N GLN A 11 21.58 -7.67 30.12
CA GLN A 11 22.85 -7.87 29.41
C GLN A 11 22.96 -9.29 28.82
N SER A 12 22.55 -10.31 29.58
CA SER A 12 22.56 -11.70 29.12
C SER A 12 21.61 -11.93 27.95
N MET A 13 20.40 -11.36 27.99
CA MET A 13 19.44 -11.41 26.89
C MET A 13 19.95 -10.67 25.64
N LEU A 14 20.55 -9.49 25.83
CA LEU A 14 21.16 -8.71 24.75
C LEU A 14 22.26 -9.49 24.02
N LEU A 15 23.14 -10.14 24.76
CA LEU A 15 24.20 -10.96 24.19
C LEU A 15 23.64 -12.14 23.39
N LEU A 16 22.59 -12.80 23.89
CA LEU A 16 21.94 -13.91 23.19
C LEU A 16 21.27 -13.45 21.88
N ASP A 17 20.60 -12.29 21.90
CA ASP A 17 19.92 -11.75 20.72
C ASP A 17 20.93 -11.27 19.66
N ILE A 18 22.04 -10.63 20.08
CA ILE A 18 23.14 -10.26 19.18
C ILE A 18 23.77 -11.51 18.57
N PHE A 19 24.07 -12.53 19.38
CA PHE A 19 24.59 -13.80 18.89
C PHE A 19 23.64 -14.45 17.88
N SER A 20 22.34 -14.45 18.16
CA SER A 20 21.31 -14.97 17.25
C SER A 20 21.28 -14.22 15.92
N CYS A 21 21.33 -12.88 15.95
CA CYS A 21 21.39 -12.07 14.73
C CYS A 21 22.68 -12.31 13.93
N PHE A 22 23.82 -12.46 14.62
CA PHE A 22 25.10 -12.77 14.00
C PHE A 22 25.11 -14.16 13.34
N ALA A 23 24.55 -15.16 14.02
CA ALA A 23 24.41 -16.52 13.49
C ALA A 23 23.57 -16.53 12.20
N VAL A 24 22.41 -15.87 12.20
CA VAL A 24 21.55 -15.77 11.00
C VAL A 24 22.26 -15.02 9.87
N THR A 25 22.95 -13.92 10.18
CA THR A 25 23.70 -13.14 9.17
C THR A 25 24.84 -13.97 8.56
N SER A 26 25.50 -14.80 9.36
CA SER A 26 26.55 -15.72 8.88
C SER A 26 25.99 -16.76 7.91
N VAL A 27 24.76 -17.27 8.15
CA VAL A 27 24.07 -18.17 7.21
C VAL A 27 23.77 -17.48 5.89
N ILE A 28 23.27 -16.24 5.92
CA ILE A 28 22.98 -15.45 4.71
C ILE A 28 24.25 -15.27 3.88
N PHE A 29 25.35 -14.87 4.52
CA PHE A 29 26.65 -14.69 3.87
C PHE A 29 27.18 -16.02 3.29
N GLY A 30 27.04 -17.12 4.03
CA GLY A 30 27.41 -18.46 3.58
C GLY A 30 26.65 -18.89 2.31
N ILE A 31 25.34 -18.67 2.25
CA ILE A 31 24.52 -18.97 1.06
C ILE A 31 24.97 -18.10 -0.14
N GLU A 32 25.26 -16.83 0.08
CA GLU A 32 25.68 -15.93 -1.01
C GLU A 32 27.04 -16.33 -1.60
N MET A 33 28.00 -16.65 -0.74
CA MET A 33 29.39 -16.97 -1.13
C MET A 33 29.54 -18.39 -1.67
N LEU A 34 28.94 -19.39 -1.03
CA LEU A 34 29.14 -20.81 -1.36
C LEU A 34 28.01 -21.40 -2.22
N GLY A 35 26.86 -20.72 -2.28
CA GLY A 35 25.69 -21.25 -2.97
C GLY A 35 25.85 -21.26 -4.50
N TYR A 36 25.49 -22.40 -5.09
CA TYR A 36 25.29 -22.52 -6.54
C TYR A 36 23.79 -22.74 -6.82
N PRO A 37 23.15 -21.88 -7.63
CA PRO A 37 21.73 -22.04 -7.92
C PRO A 37 21.45 -23.33 -8.69
N PHE A 38 20.30 -23.95 -8.41
CA PHE A 38 19.80 -25.07 -9.19
C PHE A 38 19.76 -24.71 -10.69
N LYS A 39 20.31 -25.59 -11.54
CA LYS A 39 20.37 -25.36 -13.00
C LYS A 39 19.07 -25.82 -13.65
N ARG A 40 18.11 -24.90 -13.79
CA ARG A 40 16.86 -25.16 -14.51
C ARG A 40 17.06 -25.08 -16.04
N GLY A 41 16.34 -25.96 -16.75
CA GLY A 41 16.25 -25.95 -18.21
C GLY A 41 15.26 -24.90 -18.75
N TYR A 42 15.15 -24.80 -20.07
CA TYR A 42 14.23 -23.87 -20.74
C TYR A 42 13.74 -24.41 -22.09
N PHE A 43 12.72 -23.76 -22.65
CA PHE A 43 12.25 -23.98 -24.02
C PHE A 43 12.73 -22.86 -24.95
N CYS A 44 13.12 -23.21 -26.19
CA CYS A 44 13.62 -22.24 -27.17
C CYS A 44 12.56 -21.22 -27.64
N ASN A 45 11.27 -21.53 -27.47
CA ASN A 45 10.15 -20.66 -27.87
C ASN A 45 9.59 -19.83 -26.69
N ASP A 46 10.25 -19.82 -25.54
CA ASP A 46 9.79 -19.09 -24.37
C ASP A 46 10.18 -17.60 -24.46
N GLU A 47 9.24 -16.77 -24.89
CA GLU A 47 9.43 -15.32 -25.01
C GLU A 47 9.58 -14.63 -23.65
N THR A 48 9.14 -15.27 -22.55
CA THR A 48 9.16 -14.65 -21.22
C THR A 48 10.57 -14.44 -20.68
N ILE A 49 11.57 -15.10 -21.27
CA ILE A 49 12.99 -15.06 -20.89
C ILE A 49 13.90 -14.41 -21.93
N MET A 50 13.30 -13.71 -22.92
CA MET A 50 13.97 -13.06 -24.05
C MET A 50 14.00 -11.53 -23.95
N TYR A 51 13.65 -10.96 -22.80
CA TYR A 51 13.68 -9.51 -22.60
C TYR A 51 15.12 -8.98 -22.55
N PRO A 52 15.34 -7.70 -22.91
CA PRO A 52 16.67 -7.11 -22.85
C PRO A 52 17.16 -6.97 -21.40
N TYR A 53 18.47 -7.16 -21.21
CA TYR A 53 19.12 -6.85 -19.94
C TYR A 53 19.16 -5.34 -19.73
N LYS A 54 18.58 -4.90 -18.61
CA LYS A 54 18.66 -3.52 -18.10
C LYS A 54 19.42 -3.53 -16.77
N VAL A 55 20.17 -2.47 -16.52
CA VAL A 55 20.80 -2.27 -15.20
C VAL A 55 19.69 -2.04 -14.18
N ASN A 56 19.78 -2.72 -13.04
CA ASN A 56 18.79 -2.59 -11.98
C ASN A 56 18.69 -1.14 -11.49
N THR A 57 17.49 -0.55 -11.56
CA THR A 57 17.19 0.79 -11.04
C THR A 57 17.50 0.87 -9.54
N LEU A 58 17.12 -0.18 -8.80
CA LEU A 58 17.36 -0.30 -7.36
C LEU A 58 18.34 -1.46 -7.08
N THR A 59 19.45 -1.21 -6.42
CA THR A 59 20.42 -2.27 -6.09
C THR A 59 19.95 -3.11 -4.89
N ARG A 60 20.43 -4.35 -4.75
CA ARG A 60 20.14 -5.21 -3.58
C ARG A 60 20.53 -4.52 -2.27
N ARG A 61 21.76 -3.97 -2.23
CA ARG A 61 22.29 -3.26 -1.06
C ARG A 61 21.38 -2.10 -0.66
N PHE A 62 21.01 -1.23 -1.61
CA PHE A 62 20.16 -0.07 -1.33
C PHE A 62 18.81 -0.47 -0.70
N ILE A 63 18.10 -1.43 -1.29
CA ILE A 63 16.77 -1.83 -0.77
C ILE A 63 16.87 -2.49 0.60
N TYR A 64 17.85 -3.35 0.82
CA TYR A 64 18.00 -4.05 2.09
C TYR A 64 18.38 -3.06 3.21
N THR A 65 19.30 -2.13 2.92
CA THR A 65 19.66 -1.07 3.86
C THR A 65 18.49 -0.13 4.15
N ALA A 66 17.79 0.37 3.12
CA ALA A 66 16.64 1.26 3.30
C ALA A 66 15.50 0.58 4.10
N SER A 67 15.27 -0.71 3.87
CA SER A 67 14.24 -1.50 4.56
C SER A 67 14.56 -1.72 6.05
N ILE A 68 15.81 -1.57 6.48
CA ILE A 68 16.19 -1.64 7.89
C ILE A 68 16.22 -0.23 8.48
N VAL A 69 16.87 0.72 7.80
CA VAL A 69 17.11 2.07 8.33
C VAL A 69 15.83 2.89 8.46
N ILE A 70 14.92 2.84 7.48
CA ILE A 70 13.70 3.66 7.52
C ILE A 70 12.80 3.27 8.71
N PRO A 71 12.41 1.99 8.91
CA PRO A 71 11.56 1.64 10.05
C PRO A 71 12.24 1.87 11.40
N THR A 72 13.53 1.55 11.52
CA THR A 72 14.27 1.75 12.78
C THR A 72 14.33 3.24 13.16
N LEU A 73 14.54 4.13 12.18
CA LEU A 73 14.48 5.57 12.40
C LEU A 73 13.07 6.02 12.83
N VAL A 74 12.02 5.59 12.13
CA VAL A 74 10.64 6.00 12.45
C VAL A 74 10.20 5.48 13.83
N ILE A 75 10.51 4.22 14.15
CA ILE A 75 10.20 3.62 15.46
C ILE A 75 10.93 4.37 16.56
N THR A 76 12.23 4.62 16.42
CA THR A 76 13.01 5.33 17.45
C THR A 76 12.51 6.76 17.66
N LEU A 77 12.23 7.51 16.58
CA LEU A 77 11.68 8.87 16.69
C LEU A 77 10.29 8.89 17.33
N ASN A 78 9.41 7.94 16.99
CA ASN A 78 8.07 7.86 17.57
C ASN A 78 8.13 7.49 19.06
N GLU A 79 8.93 6.50 19.45
CA GLU A 79 9.12 6.14 20.86
C GLU A 79 9.76 7.30 21.66
N MET A 80 10.72 8.02 21.08
CA MET A 80 11.29 9.23 21.69
C MET A 80 10.21 10.29 21.93
N ALA A 81 9.33 10.52 20.95
CA ALA A 81 8.24 11.48 21.09
C ALA A 81 7.24 11.08 22.18
N ILE A 82 6.88 9.79 22.27
CA ILE A 82 6.04 9.25 23.36
C ILE A 82 6.72 9.47 24.71
N PHE A 83 8.03 9.20 24.80
CA PHE A 83 8.79 9.39 26.02
C PHE A 83 8.77 10.86 26.50
N TYR A 84 8.99 11.81 25.59
CA TYR A 84 8.92 13.24 25.92
C TYR A 84 7.54 13.70 26.39
N GLN A 85 6.45 13.10 25.90
CA GLN A 85 5.09 13.48 26.32
C GLN A 85 4.67 12.88 27.68
N VAL A 86 5.17 11.70 28.02
CA VAL A 86 4.70 10.92 29.18
C VAL A 86 5.66 11.00 30.38
N SER A 87 6.95 11.33 30.18
CA SER A 87 7.96 11.09 31.19
C SER A 87 8.34 12.29 32.07
N THR A 88 8.04 12.16 33.37
CA THR A 88 8.72 12.80 34.50
C THR A 88 9.32 11.67 35.38
N GLY A 89 10.65 11.44 35.34
CA GLY A 89 11.37 10.51 36.26
C GLY A 89 12.48 9.61 35.65
N LEU A 90 13.49 9.23 36.46
CA LEU A 90 14.69 8.46 36.05
C LEU A 90 14.41 6.96 35.75
N THR A 91 13.55 6.29 36.53
CA THR A 91 13.20 4.86 36.33
C THR A 91 12.46 4.61 35.02
N LYS A 92 11.81 5.65 34.47
CA LYS A 92 11.13 5.60 33.16
C LYS A 92 12.11 5.58 31.98
N VAL A 93 13.36 6.01 32.17
CA VAL A 93 14.41 6.01 31.13
C VAL A 93 14.84 4.58 30.80
N ALA A 94 15.04 3.73 31.81
CA ALA A 94 15.39 2.31 31.60
C ALA A 94 14.28 1.56 30.83
N HIS A 95 13.01 1.79 31.21
CA HIS A 95 11.87 1.21 30.49
C HIS A 95 11.77 1.69 29.03
N PHE A 96 12.14 2.94 28.75
CA PHE A 96 12.21 3.48 27.41
C PHE A 96 13.24 2.73 26.54
N PHE A 97 14.47 2.58 27.02
CA PHE A 97 15.51 1.84 26.29
C PHE A 97 15.13 0.37 26.09
N LEU A 98 14.55 -0.28 27.11
CA LEU A 98 14.10 -1.67 27.01
C LEU A 98 13.01 -1.86 25.94
N ARG A 99 12.11 -0.88 25.76
CA ARG A 99 11.04 -0.93 24.74
C ARG A 99 11.56 -0.75 23.32
N ILE A 100 12.45 0.23 23.12
CA ILE A 100 13.12 0.41 21.82
C ILE A 100 13.91 -0.85 21.49
N TYR A 101 14.67 -1.37 22.45
CA TYR A 101 15.44 -2.59 22.31
C TYR A 101 14.56 -3.74 21.83
N LYS A 102 13.48 -4.08 22.56
CA LYS A 102 12.57 -5.17 22.20
C LYS A 102 11.97 -4.99 20.80
N THR A 103 11.52 -3.79 20.46
CA THR A 103 10.85 -3.53 19.18
C THR A 103 11.82 -3.62 18.00
N VAL A 104 13.02 -3.03 18.14
CA VAL A 104 14.03 -2.98 17.07
C VAL A 104 14.69 -4.34 16.87
N VAL A 105 15.04 -5.06 17.94
CA VAL A 105 15.69 -6.37 17.83
C VAL A 105 14.75 -7.40 17.22
N VAL A 106 13.50 -7.47 17.65
CA VAL A 106 12.51 -8.39 17.09
C VAL A 106 12.28 -8.11 15.59
N PHE A 107 12.22 -6.83 15.20
CA PHE A 107 12.12 -6.42 13.80
C PHE A 107 13.33 -6.87 12.97
N ILE A 108 14.56 -6.59 13.45
CA ILE A 108 15.80 -6.94 12.75
C ILE A 108 15.94 -8.47 12.64
N PHE A 109 15.68 -9.20 13.72
CA PHE A 109 15.75 -10.66 13.70
C PHE A 109 14.75 -11.24 12.69
N SER A 110 13.51 -10.74 12.69
CA SER A 110 12.45 -11.21 11.79
C SER A 110 12.79 -10.97 10.32
N ILE A 111 13.33 -9.79 9.96
CA ILE A 111 13.71 -9.51 8.57
C ILE A 111 14.90 -10.37 8.13
N LEU A 112 15.84 -10.69 9.03
CA LEU A 112 16.95 -11.60 8.74
C LEU A 112 16.45 -13.03 8.49
N CYS A 113 15.51 -13.52 9.31
CA CYS A 113 14.87 -14.82 9.07
C CYS A 113 14.14 -14.87 7.72
N LEU A 114 13.41 -13.80 7.37
CA LEU A 114 12.75 -13.70 6.05
C LEU A 114 13.77 -13.76 4.91
N ILE A 115 14.91 -13.08 5.03
CA ILE A 115 15.97 -13.11 4.01
C ILE A 115 16.51 -14.53 3.83
N VAL A 116 16.72 -15.28 4.92
CA VAL A 116 17.14 -16.70 4.84
C VAL A 116 16.12 -17.53 4.08
N VAL A 117 14.83 -17.42 4.41
CA VAL A 117 13.75 -18.16 3.72
C VAL A 117 13.74 -17.85 2.22
N VAL A 118 13.84 -16.57 1.87
CA VAL A 118 13.89 -16.11 0.47
C VAL A 118 15.12 -16.66 -0.26
N ASP A 119 16.30 -16.55 0.33
CA ASP A 119 17.54 -16.94 -0.33
C ASP A 119 17.63 -18.46 -0.46
N VAL A 120 17.26 -19.24 0.57
CA VAL A 120 17.13 -20.71 0.44
C VAL A 120 16.20 -21.06 -0.73
N THR A 121 15.01 -20.44 -0.81
CA THR A 121 14.05 -20.71 -1.88
C THR A 121 14.61 -20.35 -3.27
N LYS A 122 15.33 -19.24 -3.41
CA LYS A 122 15.95 -18.84 -4.68
C LYS A 122 16.98 -19.84 -5.17
N TYR A 123 17.86 -20.28 -4.28
CA TYR A 123 18.92 -21.20 -4.64
C TYR A 123 18.39 -22.61 -4.92
N SER A 124 17.34 -23.04 -4.21
CA SER A 124 16.66 -24.33 -4.45
C SER A 124 15.86 -24.35 -5.75
N THR A 125 15.19 -23.26 -6.13
CA THR A 125 14.30 -23.26 -7.31
C THR A 125 14.99 -22.95 -8.63
N GLY A 126 15.98 -22.05 -8.63
CA GLY A 126 16.78 -21.73 -9.82
C GLY A 126 15.97 -21.19 -11.02
N ARG A 127 14.85 -20.49 -10.77
CA ARG A 127 13.98 -19.97 -11.86
C ARG A 127 14.72 -18.91 -12.69
N LEU A 128 14.65 -19.05 -14.01
CA LEU A 128 15.27 -18.14 -14.98
C LEU A 128 14.51 -16.80 -15.05
N ALA A 129 15.27 -15.70 -15.01
CA ALA A 129 14.76 -14.34 -15.08
C ALA A 129 14.38 -13.93 -16.51
N PRO A 130 13.55 -12.87 -16.69
CA PRO A 130 13.14 -12.44 -18.02
C PRO A 130 14.27 -12.02 -18.97
N ASN A 131 15.41 -11.60 -18.43
CA ASN A 131 16.60 -11.20 -19.19
C ASN A 131 17.63 -12.32 -19.41
N PHE A 132 17.28 -13.57 -19.09
CA PHE A 132 18.22 -14.69 -19.04
C PHE A 132 18.93 -14.96 -20.38
N PHE A 133 18.22 -14.95 -21.51
CA PHE A 133 18.82 -15.25 -22.82
C PHE A 133 19.92 -14.26 -23.20
N MET A 134 19.70 -12.97 -22.91
CA MET A 134 20.67 -11.91 -23.24
C MET A 134 21.95 -12.01 -22.39
N VAL A 135 21.81 -12.39 -21.11
CA VAL A 135 22.94 -12.52 -20.17
C VAL A 135 23.71 -13.83 -20.38
N CYS A 136 23.01 -14.96 -20.47
CA CYS A 136 23.66 -16.27 -20.58
C CYS A 136 24.23 -16.53 -21.98
N ARG A 137 23.54 -16.11 -23.06
CA ARG A 137 23.88 -16.46 -24.45
C ARG A 137 24.15 -17.97 -24.62
N PRO A 138 23.09 -18.81 -24.54
CA PRO A 138 23.28 -20.25 -24.59
C PRO A 138 23.78 -20.72 -25.97
N GLN A 139 24.73 -21.67 -26.00
CA GLN A 139 25.40 -22.18 -27.22
C GLN A 139 24.54 -23.01 -28.18
N ILE A 140 23.24 -23.16 -27.93
CA ILE A 140 22.40 -24.14 -28.63
C ILE A 140 21.68 -23.48 -29.80
N LEU A 141 21.81 -24.03 -31.02
CA LEU A 141 21.01 -23.61 -32.16
C LEU A 141 19.53 -23.98 -31.92
N CYS A 142 18.73 -22.98 -31.58
CA CYS A 142 17.28 -23.06 -31.58
C CYS A 142 16.74 -23.12 -33.03
N ASN A 143 16.97 -24.25 -33.71
CA ASN A 143 16.41 -24.54 -35.03
C ASN A 143 14.94 -24.98 -34.93
N ARG A 144 14.19 -24.91 -36.05
CA ARG A 144 12.76 -25.26 -36.13
C ARG A 144 12.42 -26.62 -35.49
N GLY A 145 13.29 -27.62 -35.60
CA GLY A 145 13.07 -28.96 -35.03
C GLY A 145 13.24 -29.07 -33.50
N ASN A 146 13.90 -28.12 -32.83
CA ASN A 146 14.13 -28.13 -31.37
C ASN A 146 13.29 -27.07 -30.61
N SER A 147 12.42 -26.35 -31.32
CA SER A 147 11.64 -25.22 -30.77
C SER A 147 10.75 -25.62 -29.59
N HIS A 148 10.21 -26.84 -29.60
CA HIS A 148 9.34 -27.38 -28.54
C HIS A 148 10.06 -28.33 -27.56
N LYS A 149 11.38 -28.53 -27.70
CA LYS A 149 12.14 -29.45 -26.85
C LYS A 149 12.64 -28.74 -25.59
N TYR A 150 12.44 -29.36 -24.43
CA TYR A 150 12.98 -28.86 -23.17
C TYR A 150 14.49 -29.14 -23.08
N ILE A 151 15.29 -28.08 -22.94
CA ILE A 151 16.75 -28.14 -22.91
C ILE A 151 17.23 -28.11 -21.46
N THR A 152 17.91 -29.16 -21.03
CA THR A 152 18.45 -29.28 -19.66
C THR A 152 19.96 -29.07 -19.59
N LYS A 153 20.70 -29.37 -20.66
CA LYS A 153 22.16 -29.22 -20.73
C LYS A 153 22.51 -28.08 -21.66
N TYR A 154 23.05 -26.99 -21.12
CA TYR A 154 23.51 -25.83 -21.88
C TYR A 154 24.70 -25.15 -21.19
N HIS A 155 25.54 -24.51 -22.01
CA HIS A 155 26.64 -23.66 -21.55
C HIS A 155 26.36 -22.21 -21.94
N CYS A 156 26.65 -21.29 -21.02
CA CYS A 156 26.51 -19.84 -21.24
C CYS A 156 27.80 -19.31 -21.86
N GLN A 157 27.71 -18.63 -23.01
CA GLN A 157 28.85 -17.90 -23.61
C GLN A 157 29.07 -16.52 -23.00
N GLY A 158 28.06 -15.93 -22.34
CA GLY A 158 28.14 -14.60 -21.72
C GLY A 158 29.02 -14.53 -20.47
N GLY A 159 30.17 -15.21 -20.49
CA GLY A 159 31.07 -15.46 -19.35
C GLY A 159 31.81 -14.24 -18.82
N GLU A 160 31.71 -13.06 -19.45
CA GLU A 160 32.37 -11.83 -18.99
C GLU A 160 31.82 -11.36 -17.62
N ASN A 161 30.61 -11.76 -17.23
CA ASN A 161 30.03 -11.46 -15.93
C ASN A 161 29.36 -12.69 -15.29
N ALA A 162 30.16 -13.60 -14.70
CA ALA A 162 29.66 -14.80 -14.03
C ALA A 162 28.59 -14.50 -12.95
N GLU A 163 28.71 -13.37 -12.26
CA GLU A 163 27.72 -12.92 -11.27
C GLU A 163 26.38 -12.54 -11.91
N ALA A 164 26.39 -11.90 -13.08
CA ALA A 164 25.15 -11.56 -13.79
C ALA A 164 24.41 -12.84 -14.23
N VAL A 165 25.15 -13.86 -14.69
CA VAL A 165 24.57 -15.17 -15.05
C VAL A 165 24.00 -15.88 -13.81
N LYS A 166 24.67 -15.80 -12.66
CA LYS A 166 24.17 -16.32 -11.38
C LYS A 166 22.85 -15.62 -10.98
N GLN A 167 22.82 -14.29 -11.01
CA GLN A 167 21.63 -13.50 -10.69
C GLN A 167 20.45 -13.79 -11.63
N ALA A 168 20.71 -13.98 -12.92
CA ALA A 168 19.68 -14.32 -13.91
C ALA A 168 19.03 -15.70 -13.68
N ARG A 169 19.58 -16.54 -12.80
CA ARG A 169 19.01 -17.85 -12.39
C ARG A 169 18.29 -17.81 -11.05
N LEU A 170 18.28 -16.68 -10.36
CA LEU A 170 17.75 -16.55 -9.01
C LEU A 170 16.43 -15.78 -9.01
N SER A 171 15.56 -15.91 -10.03
CA SER A 171 14.38 -15.04 -10.23
C SER A 171 13.30 -15.22 -9.15
N PHE A 172 13.05 -16.44 -8.69
CA PHE A 172 11.95 -16.75 -7.78
C PHE A 172 12.41 -17.09 -6.36
N PRO A 173 11.80 -16.55 -5.30
CA PRO A 173 10.88 -15.39 -5.29
C PRO A 173 11.66 -14.07 -5.40
N SER A 174 10.94 -12.95 -5.59
CA SER A 174 11.53 -11.61 -5.58
C SER A 174 11.93 -11.20 -4.16
N GLY A 175 13.23 -11.21 -3.85
CA GLY A 175 13.72 -10.80 -2.54
C GLY A 175 13.58 -9.31 -2.25
N HIS A 176 13.77 -8.44 -3.27
CA HIS A 176 13.53 -7.00 -3.10
C HIS A 176 12.08 -6.72 -2.71
N SER A 177 11.13 -7.40 -3.38
CA SER A 177 9.70 -7.25 -3.07
C SER A 177 9.37 -7.77 -1.68
N ALA A 178 9.88 -8.94 -1.30
CA ALA A 178 9.63 -9.53 0.02
C ALA A 178 10.16 -8.66 1.17
N VAL A 179 11.42 -8.24 1.10
CA VAL A 179 12.07 -7.44 2.15
C VAL A 179 11.43 -6.05 2.28
N ALA A 180 11.17 -5.37 1.15
CA ALA A 180 10.50 -4.07 1.17
C ALA A 180 9.07 -4.18 1.72
N THR A 181 8.32 -5.21 1.31
CA THR A 181 6.95 -5.43 1.78
C THR A 181 6.94 -5.71 3.28
N PHE A 182 7.76 -6.64 3.78
CA PHE A 182 7.87 -6.93 5.21
C PHE A 182 8.14 -5.66 6.02
N SER A 183 9.15 -4.92 5.60
CA SER A 183 9.62 -3.72 6.29
C SER A 183 8.55 -2.63 6.39
N MET A 184 7.97 -2.24 5.26
CA MET A 184 7.00 -1.15 5.20
C MET A 184 5.65 -1.55 5.80
N VAL A 185 5.23 -2.82 5.65
CA VAL A 185 3.97 -3.31 6.24
C VAL A 185 4.08 -3.42 7.74
N TYR A 186 5.19 -3.94 8.27
CA TYR A 186 5.47 -3.92 9.71
C TYR A 186 5.43 -2.48 10.25
N LEU A 187 6.06 -1.54 9.54
CA LEU A 187 6.02 -0.13 9.90
C LEU A 187 4.60 0.46 9.89
N VAL A 188 3.77 0.08 8.90
CA VAL A 188 2.36 0.46 8.86
C VAL A 188 1.61 -0.07 10.08
N MET A 189 1.83 -1.34 10.47
CA MET A 189 1.23 -1.93 11.69
C MET A 189 1.67 -1.16 12.94
N TYR A 190 2.96 -0.86 13.05
CA TYR A 190 3.54 -0.12 14.18
C TYR A 190 2.99 1.30 14.31
N ILE A 191 2.97 2.05 13.20
CA ILE A 191 2.39 3.41 13.15
C ILE A 191 0.93 3.34 13.57
N GLU A 192 0.20 2.30 13.19
CA GLU A 192 -1.20 2.22 13.55
C GLU A 192 -1.43 2.14 15.06
N GLU A 193 -0.72 1.24 15.72
CA GLU A 193 -0.91 0.98 17.14
C GLU A 193 -0.30 2.08 18.03
N ARG A 194 0.80 2.69 17.61
CA ARG A 194 1.69 3.45 18.51
C ARG A 194 1.90 4.91 18.12
N PHE A 195 1.29 5.42 17.05
CA PHE A 195 1.58 6.79 16.60
C PHE A 195 1.16 7.86 17.62
N VAL A 196 2.09 8.75 17.95
CA VAL A 196 1.93 9.72 19.05
C VAL A 196 0.95 10.86 18.72
N PHE A 197 0.87 11.29 17.46
CA PHE A 197 0.03 12.42 17.04
C PHE A 197 -1.37 11.96 16.63
N LYS A 198 -2.23 11.71 17.62
CA LYS A 198 -3.63 11.27 17.40
C LYS A 198 -4.59 12.38 16.96
N SER A 199 -4.21 13.66 17.11
CA SER A 199 -5.12 14.78 16.87
C SER A 199 -5.43 15.06 15.40
N SER A 200 -4.56 14.65 14.47
CA SER A 200 -4.76 14.85 13.02
C SER A 200 -5.44 13.63 12.40
N LEU A 201 -6.45 13.87 11.56
CA LEU A 201 -7.20 12.80 10.88
C LEU A 201 -6.37 12.13 9.78
N TYR A 202 -5.55 12.90 9.05
CA TYR A 202 -4.88 12.43 7.84
C TYR A 202 -3.38 12.17 7.98
N LEU A 203 -2.68 12.72 8.98
CA LEU A 203 -1.21 12.59 9.08
C LEU A 203 -0.78 11.11 9.17
N ARG A 204 -1.37 10.37 10.11
CA ARG A 204 -1.09 8.93 10.30
C ARG A 204 -1.31 8.15 8.99
N ARG A 205 -2.45 8.38 8.36
CA ARG A 205 -2.89 7.72 7.11
C ARG A 205 -1.98 8.08 5.94
N THR A 206 -1.53 9.32 5.87
CA THR A 206 -0.61 9.81 4.82
C THR A 206 0.74 9.11 4.93
N LEU A 207 1.29 8.99 6.14
CA LEU A 207 2.56 8.27 6.37
C LEU A 207 2.45 6.80 5.97
N GLN A 208 1.37 6.13 6.38
CA GLN A 208 1.10 4.73 6.02
C GLN A 208 0.94 4.55 4.51
N PHE A 209 0.22 5.46 3.85
CA PHE A 209 0.06 5.47 2.40
C PHE A 209 1.41 5.56 1.67
N PHE A 210 2.30 6.47 2.09
CA PHE A 210 3.63 6.59 1.48
C PHE A 210 4.50 5.35 1.72
N CYS A 211 4.38 4.67 2.86
CA CYS A 211 5.06 3.39 3.09
C CYS A 211 4.62 2.33 2.07
N LEU A 212 3.32 2.21 1.79
CA LEU A 212 2.79 1.29 0.78
C LEU A 212 3.17 1.72 -0.65
N LEU A 213 3.24 3.03 -0.93
CA LEU A 213 3.70 3.54 -2.23
C LEU A 213 5.17 3.18 -2.49
N LEU A 214 6.03 3.16 -1.47
CA LEU A 214 7.42 2.69 -1.59
C LEU A 214 7.49 1.20 -1.94
N VAL A 215 6.64 0.35 -1.33
CA VAL A 215 6.54 -1.07 -1.72
C VAL A 215 6.15 -1.20 -3.19
N LEU A 216 5.16 -0.43 -3.63
CA LEU A 216 4.71 -0.42 -5.01
C LEU A 216 5.84 -0.01 -5.96
N PHE A 217 6.61 1.02 -5.62
CA PHE A 217 7.76 1.46 -6.40
C PHE A 217 8.84 0.39 -6.54
N VAL A 218 9.20 -0.29 -5.45
CA VAL A 218 10.18 -1.38 -5.50
C VAL A 218 9.67 -2.51 -6.39
N CYS A 219 8.41 -2.91 -6.25
CA CYS A 219 7.82 -3.98 -7.04
C CYS A 219 7.79 -3.67 -8.53
N TYR A 220 7.33 -2.47 -8.92
CA TYR A 220 7.33 -2.07 -10.33
C TYR A 220 8.73 -1.92 -10.90
N SER A 221 9.68 -1.37 -10.15
CA SER A 221 11.07 -1.28 -10.61
C SER A 221 11.63 -2.65 -10.99
N ARG A 222 11.31 -3.71 -10.22
CA ARG A 222 11.73 -5.09 -10.54
C ARG A 222 11.10 -5.65 -11.82
N HIS A 223 9.87 -5.28 -12.09
CA HIS A 223 9.19 -5.68 -13.32
C HIS A 223 9.81 -4.97 -14.54
N LEU A 224 10.04 -3.67 -14.44
CA LEU A 224 10.55 -2.81 -15.52
C LEU A 224 12.01 -3.05 -15.88
N ASP A 225 12.83 -3.43 -14.89
CA ASP A 225 14.22 -3.82 -15.09
C ASP A 225 14.35 -5.19 -15.81
N HIS A 226 13.22 -5.86 -16.13
CA HIS A 226 13.16 -7.24 -16.64
C HIS A 226 13.94 -8.23 -15.76
N ALA A 227 14.01 -7.92 -14.46
CA ALA A 227 14.76 -8.68 -13.48
C ALA A 227 13.94 -9.83 -12.88
N ARG A 228 12.60 -9.70 -12.89
CA ARG A 228 11.67 -10.64 -12.24
C ARG A 228 10.38 -10.80 -13.04
N HIS A 229 9.82 -12.01 -13.02
CA HIS A 229 8.46 -12.25 -13.50
C HIS A 229 7.43 -11.62 -12.54
N PRO A 230 6.26 -11.18 -13.02
CA PRO A 230 5.19 -10.68 -12.15
C PRO A 230 4.80 -11.67 -11.04
N SER A 231 4.75 -12.97 -11.35
CA SER A 231 4.47 -14.02 -10.36
C SER A 231 5.48 -14.04 -9.21
N ASP A 232 6.76 -13.77 -9.51
CA ASP A 232 7.84 -13.81 -8.52
C ASP A 232 7.74 -12.63 -7.54
N ILE A 233 7.26 -11.49 -8.06
CA ILE A 233 6.97 -10.27 -7.28
C ILE A 233 5.77 -10.51 -6.36
N VAL A 234 4.67 -11.07 -6.87
CA VAL A 234 3.45 -11.36 -6.09
C VAL A 234 3.75 -12.32 -4.94
N ILE A 235 4.49 -13.41 -5.18
CA ILE A 235 4.90 -14.32 -4.10
C ILE A 235 5.85 -13.63 -3.11
N GLY A 236 6.74 -12.76 -3.60
CA GLY A 236 7.57 -11.93 -2.73
C GLY A 236 6.73 -11.05 -1.79
N ILE A 237 5.74 -10.34 -2.33
CA ILE A 237 4.78 -9.54 -1.53
C ILE A 237 4.09 -10.44 -0.49
N GLY A 238 3.57 -11.59 -0.90
CA GLY A 238 2.91 -12.53 0.01
C GLY A 238 3.78 -12.98 1.18
N LEU A 239 5.05 -13.35 0.91
CA LEU A 239 6.02 -13.71 1.94
C LEU A 239 6.32 -12.55 2.90
N GLY A 240 6.47 -11.34 2.36
CA GLY A 240 6.72 -10.14 3.17
C GLY A 240 5.53 -9.80 4.08
N MET A 241 4.31 -9.84 3.54
CA MET A 241 3.07 -9.63 4.31
C MET A 241 2.91 -10.66 5.43
N ALA A 242 3.08 -11.95 5.11
CA ALA A 242 2.96 -13.03 6.08
C ALA A 242 4.02 -12.90 7.20
N GLY A 243 5.26 -12.58 6.84
CA GLY A 243 6.32 -12.32 7.81
C GLY A 243 5.99 -11.17 8.74
N ALA A 244 5.56 -10.02 8.20
CA ALA A 244 5.25 -8.83 9.00
C ALA A 244 4.09 -9.11 9.98
N TYR A 245 3.04 -9.78 9.51
CA TYR A 245 1.90 -10.18 10.33
C TYR A 245 2.31 -11.12 11.46
N LEU A 246 3.10 -12.16 11.16
CA LEU A 246 3.58 -13.10 12.18
C LEU A 246 4.41 -12.38 13.24
N THR A 247 5.34 -11.50 12.83
CA THR A 247 6.15 -10.71 13.77
C THR A 247 5.28 -9.84 14.67
N ALA A 248 4.30 -9.13 14.12
CA ALA A 248 3.40 -8.29 14.90
C ALA A 248 2.53 -9.12 15.88
N TYR A 249 2.00 -10.26 15.43
CA TYR A 249 1.22 -11.18 16.24
C TYR A 249 2.02 -11.75 17.43
N PHE A 250 3.27 -12.16 17.21
CA PHE A 250 4.09 -12.64 18.31
C PHE A 250 4.47 -11.51 19.27
N LEU A 251 4.79 -10.31 18.76
CA LEU A 251 5.13 -9.16 19.59
C LEU A 251 3.97 -8.73 20.50
N SER A 252 2.74 -8.71 19.98
CA SER A 252 1.56 -8.37 20.79
C SER A 252 1.34 -9.37 21.92
N LYS A 253 1.49 -10.68 21.64
CA LYS A 253 1.39 -11.73 22.66
C LYS A 253 2.46 -11.62 23.76
N PHE A 254 3.69 -11.24 23.40
CA PHE A 254 4.76 -11.00 24.38
C PHE A 254 4.48 -9.79 25.28
N ASN A 255 3.88 -8.73 24.74
CA ASN A 255 3.52 -7.54 25.52
C ASN A 255 2.30 -7.78 26.42
N SER A 256 1.43 -8.74 26.12
CA SER A 256 0.27 -9.11 26.95
C SER A 256 0.56 -10.12 28.05
N ALA A 257 1.77 -10.68 28.15
CA ALA A 257 2.12 -11.60 29.23
C ALA A 257 2.24 -10.84 30.57
N PRO A 258 1.45 -11.15 31.61
CA PRO A 258 1.50 -10.44 32.86
C PRO A 258 2.85 -10.66 33.53
N ILE A 259 3.57 -9.56 33.80
CA ILE A 259 4.69 -9.57 34.75
C ILE A 259 4.06 -9.83 36.11
N SER A 260 4.24 -11.06 36.60
CA SER A 260 3.94 -11.43 37.98
C SER A 260 4.79 -10.58 38.92
N SER A 261 4.24 -9.46 39.39
CA SER A 261 4.62 -8.85 40.67
C SER A 261 3.34 -8.47 41.40
N LYS A 262 3.06 -9.20 42.48
CA LYS A 262 2.00 -8.88 43.44
C LYS A 262 2.22 -7.46 43.98
N THR A 263 1.37 -6.52 43.60
CA THR A 263 0.92 -5.46 44.51
C THR A 263 -0.41 -4.92 44.02
N GLU A 264 -1.45 -5.15 44.81
CA GLU A 264 -2.75 -4.49 44.64
C GLU A 264 -2.56 -2.97 44.72
N THR A 265 -3.08 -2.24 43.74
CA THR A 265 -3.92 -1.05 43.94
C THR A 265 -4.38 -0.48 42.60
N ASN A 266 -5.71 -0.41 42.48
CA ASN A 266 -6.54 0.41 41.61
C ASN A 266 -6.52 0.12 40.10
N ALA A 267 -7.53 -0.66 39.73
CA ALA A 267 -8.00 -0.96 38.40
C ALA A 267 -8.17 0.31 37.54
N TRP A 268 -7.42 0.36 36.44
CA TRP A 268 -7.92 0.89 35.17
C TRP A 268 -8.29 -0.33 34.33
N SER A 269 -9.59 -0.54 34.16
CA SER A 269 -10.16 -1.55 33.27
C SER A 269 -9.65 -1.33 31.86
N THR A 270 -8.72 -2.19 31.43
CA THR A 270 -8.47 -2.42 30.01
C THR A 270 -9.16 -3.73 29.65
N ASP A 271 -10.50 -3.70 29.68
CA ASP A 271 -11.31 -4.71 29.02
C ASP A 271 -11.17 -4.49 27.51
N PHE A 272 -10.10 -5.04 26.96
CA PHE A 272 -9.94 -5.24 25.53
C PHE A 272 -10.91 -6.35 25.13
N ASN A 273 -12.17 -6.00 24.89
CA ASN A 273 -13.21 -6.94 24.51
C ASN A 273 -12.91 -7.54 23.13
N VAL A 274 -12.39 -8.76 23.15
CA VAL A 274 -12.04 -9.63 22.01
C VAL A 274 -13.32 -10.20 21.40
N GLN A 275 -14.09 -9.39 20.67
CA GLN A 275 -15.26 -9.87 19.91
C GLN A 275 -15.25 -9.51 18.42
N CYS A 276 -14.05 -9.30 17.85
CA CYS A 276 -13.85 -9.13 16.41
C CYS A 276 -12.60 -9.85 15.89
N VAL A 277 -12.40 -11.12 16.24
CA VAL A 277 -11.26 -11.95 15.75
C VAL A 277 -11.74 -12.99 14.72
N ARG A 278 -12.51 -12.56 13.71
CA ARG A 278 -12.93 -13.50 12.66
C ARG A 278 -13.08 -12.89 11.26
N THR A 279 -12.07 -12.15 10.78
CA THR A 279 -11.78 -11.92 9.34
C THR A 279 -10.42 -11.22 9.14
N ASP A 280 -9.35 -12.01 9.11
CA ASP A 280 -7.98 -11.65 9.55
C ASP A 280 -7.09 -10.82 8.60
N PHE A 281 -7.66 -10.04 7.67
CA PHE A 281 -6.90 -9.02 6.90
C PHE A 281 -7.70 -7.73 6.69
N ILE A 282 -9.01 -7.89 6.49
CA ILE A 282 -9.97 -6.78 6.51
C ILE A 282 -10.01 -6.19 7.92
N THR A 283 -9.97 -6.99 8.98
CA THR A 283 -9.94 -6.49 10.36
C THR A 283 -8.65 -5.73 10.71
N PHE A 284 -7.50 -6.09 10.13
CA PHE A 284 -6.28 -5.29 10.24
C PHE A 284 -6.42 -3.92 9.56
N SER A 285 -7.09 -3.88 8.41
CA SER A 285 -7.46 -2.61 7.73
C SER A 285 -8.56 -1.82 8.47
N LEU A 286 -9.43 -2.50 9.22
CA LEU A 286 -10.52 -1.93 10.03
C LEU A 286 -10.04 -1.35 11.36
N ASN A 287 -9.08 -2.01 12.01
CA ASN A 287 -8.50 -1.56 13.27
C ASN A 287 -7.59 -0.33 13.10
N MET A 288 -7.37 0.13 11.85
CA MET A 288 -6.54 1.32 11.57
C MET A 288 -7.13 2.67 12.05
N MET A 289 -8.21 2.66 12.82
CA MET A 289 -9.20 3.75 12.79
C MET A 289 -10.02 3.92 14.07
N LYS A 290 -9.54 3.38 15.19
CA LYS A 290 -10.07 3.79 16.49
C LYS A 290 -9.22 4.96 16.98
N GLU A 291 -9.76 6.17 16.88
CA GLU A 291 -9.56 7.33 17.79
C GLU A 291 -9.64 8.65 17.04
N GLY A 292 -10.39 9.58 17.64
CA GLY A 292 -10.45 10.97 17.24
C GLY A 292 -11.55 11.68 18.03
N ASP A 293 -11.50 11.65 19.36
CA ASP A 293 -12.20 12.65 20.16
C ASP A 293 -11.39 13.94 20.12
N VAL A 294 -11.93 14.97 19.48
CA VAL A 294 -11.25 16.25 19.26
C VAL A 294 -11.72 17.22 20.34
N ASN A 295 -11.17 17.05 21.54
CA ASN A 295 -11.31 18.02 22.61
C ASN A 295 -9.95 18.74 22.84
N GLY A 296 -9.80 19.93 22.24
CA GLY A 296 -8.75 20.90 22.58
C GLY A 296 -7.90 21.41 21.40
N LYS A 297 -8.00 22.73 21.11
CA LYS A 297 -7.25 23.52 20.10
C LYS A 297 -7.49 23.15 18.62
N PHE A 298 -8.63 23.61 18.10
CA PHE A 298 -9.12 23.43 16.72
C PHE A 298 -8.16 23.77 15.55
N GLY A 299 -7.15 24.62 15.74
CA GLY A 299 -6.36 25.16 14.62
C GLY A 299 -5.27 24.23 14.08
N LEU A 300 -4.45 23.64 14.96
CA LEU A 300 -3.24 22.93 14.55
C LEU A 300 -3.52 21.63 13.76
N PRO A 301 -4.47 20.77 14.15
CA PRO A 301 -4.75 19.54 13.41
C PRO A 301 -5.29 19.78 12.01
N LEU A 302 -6.14 20.81 11.83
CA LEU A 302 -6.70 21.19 10.54
C LEU A 302 -5.61 21.69 9.57
N VAL A 303 -4.63 22.44 10.07
CA VAL A 303 -3.47 22.86 9.27
C VAL A 303 -2.65 21.66 8.82
N VAL A 304 -2.39 20.70 9.72
CA VAL A 304 -1.66 19.46 9.39
C VAL A 304 -2.39 18.65 8.33
N ASP A 305 -3.71 18.50 8.46
CA ASP A 305 -4.57 17.80 7.52
C ASP A 305 -4.55 18.46 6.13
N PHE A 306 -4.62 19.80 6.08
CA PHE A 306 -4.52 20.56 4.83
C PHE A 306 -3.15 20.41 4.18
N VAL A 307 -2.06 20.44 4.96
CA VAL A 307 -0.70 20.18 4.48
C VAL A 307 -0.60 18.77 3.89
N CYS A 308 -1.21 17.76 4.50
CA CYS A 308 -1.22 16.39 3.95
C CYS A 308 -1.89 16.34 2.56
N LEU A 309 -3.04 17.01 2.40
CA LEU A 309 -3.71 17.11 1.09
C LEU A 309 -2.87 17.86 0.05
N LEU A 310 -2.21 18.95 0.44
CA LEU A 310 -1.29 19.67 -0.45
C LEU A 310 -0.09 18.83 -0.87
N VAL A 311 0.47 18.02 0.03
CA VAL A 311 1.57 17.08 -0.29
C VAL A 311 1.11 16.05 -1.33
N LEU A 312 -0.08 15.47 -1.16
CA LEU A 312 -0.64 14.53 -2.14
C LEU A 312 -0.88 15.21 -3.50
N LEU A 313 -1.48 16.40 -3.50
CA LEU A 313 -1.73 17.17 -4.72
C LEU A 313 -0.42 17.55 -5.43
N GLY A 314 0.57 18.01 -4.67
CA GLY A 314 1.91 18.33 -5.16
C GLY A 314 2.60 17.10 -5.77
N ALA A 315 2.48 15.93 -5.16
CA ALA A 315 3.00 14.68 -5.72
C ALA A 315 2.29 14.29 -7.02
N ILE A 316 0.96 14.44 -7.11
CA ILE A 316 0.18 14.17 -8.33
C ILE A 316 0.62 15.08 -9.48
N PHE A 317 0.71 16.39 -9.25
CA PHE A 317 1.17 17.34 -10.27
C PHE A 317 2.64 17.14 -10.62
N GLY A 318 3.47 16.84 -9.61
CA GLY A 318 4.87 16.46 -9.75
C GLY A 318 5.06 15.33 -10.76
N LEU A 319 4.33 14.23 -10.56
CA LEU A 319 4.32 13.11 -11.49
C LEU A 319 3.79 13.53 -12.86
N HIS A 320 2.65 14.22 -12.93
CA HIS A 320 2.02 14.53 -14.21
C HIS A 320 2.89 15.41 -15.13
N PHE A 321 3.51 16.45 -14.59
CA PHE A 321 4.24 17.45 -15.38
C PHE A 321 5.73 17.14 -15.53
N TYR A 322 6.41 16.66 -14.49
CA TYR A 322 7.87 16.55 -14.50
C TYR A 322 8.37 15.16 -14.89
N THR A 323 7.56 14.11 -14.73
CA THR A 323 8.01 12.76 -15.07
C THR A 323 7.67 12.38 -16.50
N LYS A 324 8.64 11.78 -17.20
CA LYS A 324 8.42 11.15 -18.50
C LYS A 324 8.05 9.68 -18.28
N PRO A 325 7.03 9.15 -18.96
CA PRO A 325 6.71 7.73 -18.86
C PRO A 325 7.88 6.87 -19.33
N VAL A 326 8.03 5.71 -18.70
CA VAL A 326 8.97 4.69 -19.16
C VAL A 326 8.67 4.33 -20.62
N GLN A 327 9.72 4.16 -21.43
CA GLN A 327 9.58 3.82 -22.83
C GLN A 327 9.68 2.31 -23.00
N ASN A 328 8.52 1.64 -23.04
CA ASN A 328 8.47 0.23 -23.39
C ASN A 328 8.64 0.03 -24.91
N GLY A 329 9.34 -1.06 -25.23
CA GLY A 329 9.39 -1.61 -26.58
C GLY A 329 8.21 -2.54 -26.86
N PHE A 330 8.18 -3.10 -28.05
CA PHE A 330 7.15 -4.03 -28.47
C PHE A 330 7.71 -5.13 -29.38
N PHE A 331 6.92 -6.18 -29.58
CA PHE A 331 7.15 -7.20 -30.59
C PHE A 331 6.33 -6.87 -31.84
N CYS A 332 6.90 -7.07 -33.03
CA CYS A 332 6.20 -6.82 -34.29
C CYS A 332 5.01 -7.75 -34.55
N GLU A 333 4.90 -8.87 -33.83
CA GLU A 333 3.78 -9.82 -33.95
C GLU A 333 2.62 -9.47 -33.00
N ASP A 334 2.78 -8.44 -32.16
CA ASP A 334 1.74 -8.02 -31.23
C ASP A 334 0.63 -7.23 -31.95
N LEU A 335 -0.51 -7.90 -32.14
CA LEU A 335 -1.71 -7.32 -32.72
C LEU A 335 -2.51 -6.47 -31.73
N SER A 336 -2.26 -6.59 -30.42
CA SER A 336 -3.05 -5.91 -29.40
C SER A 336 -2.88 -4.39 -29.43
N ILE A 337 -1.76 -3.89 -29.98
CA ILE A 337 -1.37 -2.47 -30.05
C ILE A 337 -1.61 -1.81 -31.41
N ARG A 338 -2.41 -2.46 -32.29
CA ARG A 338 -2.63 -2.06 -33.69
C ARG A 338 -4.07 -1.64 -34.03
N TYR A 339 -4.90 -1.39 -33.04
CA TYR A 339 -6.27 -0.92 -33.27
C TYR A 339 -6.29 0.55 -33.75
N PRO A 340 -7.31 0.97 -34.50
CA PRO A 340 -7.44 2.37 -34.91
C PRO A 340 -7.78 3.27 -33.72
N TYR A 341 -7.24 4.50 -33.73
CA TYR A 341 -7.55 5.53 -32.74
C TYR A 341 -8.99 6.01 -32.87
N LYS A 342 -9.66 6.19 -31.73
CA LYS A 342 -10.98 6.81 -31.62
C LYS A 342 -10.95 7.88 -30.54
N GLU A 343 -11.80 8.89 -30.69
CA GLU A 343 -11.99 9.91 -29.66
C GLU A 343 -12.67 9.31 -28.43
N ASP A 344 -12.36 9.88 -27.27
CA ASP A 344 -12.88 9.40 -25.98
C ASP A 344 -14.39 9.67 -25.86
N THR A 345 -15.20 8.62 -25.73
CA THR A 345 -16.64 8.73 -25.43
C THR A 345 -16.88 9.46 -24.10
N VAL A 346 -16.07 9.16 -23.08
CA VAL A 346 -16.07 9.87 -21.78
C VAL A 346 -14.80 10.73 -21.69
N PRO A 347 -14.90 12.05 -21.94
CA PRO A 347 -13.76 12.95 -21.79
C PRO A 347 -13.45 13.18 -20.30
N ARG A 348 -12.18 13.52 -20.00
CA ARG A 348 -11.71 13.77 -18.62
C ARG A 348 -12.56 14.78 -17.84
N GLY A 349 -13.03 15.84 -18.49
CA GLY A 349 -13.88 16.85 -17.85
C GLY A 349 -15.20 16.26 -17.34
N LEU A 350 -15.87 15.46 -18.18
CA LEU A 350 -17.10 14.75 -17.80
C LEU A 350 -16.83 13.73 -16.69
N LEU A 351 -15.70 13.02 -16.74
CA LEU A 351 -15.32 12.08 -15.68
C LEU A 351 -15.21 12.77 -14.31
N TYR A 352 -14.45 13.86 -14.21
CA TYR A 352 -14.29 14.56 -12.94
C TYR A 352 -15.59 15.22 -12.48
N PHE A 353 -16.41 15.72 -13.39
CA PHE A 353 -17.76 16.18 -13.07
C PHE A 353 -18.60 15.08 -12.40
N LEU A 354 -18.68 13.90 -13.03
CA LEU A 354 -19.45 12.77 -12.54
C LEU A 354 -18.88 12.13 -11.27
N CYS A 355 -17.55 12.05 -11.14
CA CYS A 355 -16.90 11.24 -10.11
C CYS A 355 -16.30 12.06 -8.96
N LEU A 356 -16.20 13.39 -9.07
CA LEU A 356 -15.73 14.25 -7.99
C LEU A 356 -16.83 15.20 -7.54
N PHE A 357 -17.35 16.03 -8.45
CA PHE A 357 -18.27 17.10 -8.08
C PHE A 357 -19.66 16.60 -7.66
N ILE A 358 -20.24 15.63 -8.38
CA ILE A 358 -21.54 15.05 -8.00
C ILE A 358 -21.46 14.34 -6.64
N PRO A 359 -20.51 13.43 -6.36
CA PRO A 359 -20.36 12.83 -5.05
C PRO A 359 -20.18 13.86 -3.94
N LEU A 360 -19.36 14.90 -4.15
CA LEU A 360 -19.19 15.95 -3.15
C LEU A 360 -20.50 16.67 -2.82
N ALA A 361 -21.31 17.02 -3.83
CA ALA A 361 -22.61 17.65 -3.63
C ALA A 361 -23.61 16.73 -2.89
N ILE A 362 -23.58 15.42 -3.17
CA ILE A 362 -24.40 14.43 -2.47
C ILE A 362 -23.98 14.32 -1.01
N LEU A 363 -22.68 14.18 -0.74
CA LEU A 363 -22.15 14.04 0.63
C LEU A 363 -22.44 15.27 1.48
N THR A 364 -22.23 16.48 0.95
CA THR A 364 -22.53 17.72 1.68
C THR A 364 -24.03 17.90 1.91
N GLY A 365 -24.86 17.61 0.90
CA GLY A 365 -26.32 17.72 0.99
C GLY A 365 -26.91 16.76 2.02
N VAL A 366 -26.55 15.48 1.96
CA VAL A 366 -27.04 14.46 2.90
C VAL A 366 -26.59 14.77 4.33
N GLU A 367 -25.33 15.16 4.52
CA GLU A 367 -24.82 15.47 5.86
C GLU A 367 -25.44 16.74 6.45
N THR A 368 -25.78 17.72 5.60
CA THR A 368 -26.49 18.93 6.03
C THR A 368 -27.92 18.61 6.46
N VAL A 369 -28.65 17.81 5.67
CA VAL A 369 -30.02 17.38 6.04
C VAL A 369 -29.99 16.56 7.33
N ARG A 370 -29.01 15.67 7.48
CA ARG A 370 -28.81 14.86 8.69
C ARG A 370 -28.56 15.73 9.91
N HIS A 371 -27.65 16.70 9.80
CA HIS A 371 -27.35 17.63 10.89
C HIS A 371 -28.59 18.42 11.33
N ILE A 372 -29.41 18.87 10.38
CA ILE A 372 -30.66 19.59 10.68
C ILE A 372 -31.68 18.67 11.38
N ASN A 373 -31.80 17.41 10.97
CA ASN A 373 -32.84 16.51 11.47
C ASN A 373 -32.47 15.80 12.78
N GLU A 374 -31.22 15.34 12.93
CA GLU A 374 -30.79 14.49 14.05
C GLU A 374 -30.19 15.28 15.21
N VAL A 375 -29.63 16.47 14.96
CA VAL A 375 -29.02 17.27 16.04
C VAL A 375 -30.10 18.09 16.77
N LYS A 376 -30.17 17.94 18.09
CA LYS A 376 -31.05 18.69 19.00
C LYS A 376 -30.94 20.20 18.69
N PRO A 377 -32.07 20.94 18.54
CA PRO A 377 -32.05 22.33 18.06
C PRO A 377 -31.16 23.28 18.88
N GLY A 378 -31.04 23.07 20.20
CA GLY A 378 -30.15 23.87 21.06
C GLY A 378 -28.64 23.59 20.91
N ARG A 379 -28.25 22.49 20.24
CA ARG A 379 -26.85 22.11 19.98
C ARG A 379 -26.43 22.32 18.52
N ARG A 380 -27.31 22.89 17.68
CA ARG A 380 -27.02 23.17 16.26
C ARG A 380 -26.10 24.38 16.12
N ASN A 381 -24.80 24.14 16.18
CA ASN A 381 -23.77 25.16 15.95
C ASN A 381 -23.06 24.96 14.61
N LEU A 382 -22.64 26.06 13.98
CA LEU A 382 -21.91 26.04 12.71
C LEU A 382 -20.64 25.18 12.77
N SER A 383 -19.94 25.20 13.91
CA SER A 383 -18.75 24.37 14.15
C SER A 383 -19.07 22.86 14.12
N SER A 384 -20.20 22.44 14.72
CA SER A 384 -20.63 21.03 14.71
C SER A 384 -20.98 20.56 13.29
N TRP A 385 -21.73 21.38 12.54
CA TRP A 385 -22.03 21.09 11.13
C TRP A 385 -20.74 20.98 10.30
N PHE A 386 -19.84 21.97 10.46
CA PHE A 386 -18.57 22.00 9.73
C PHE A 386 -17.73 20.76 9.99
N ASN A 387 -17.61 20.31 11.24
CA ASN A 387 -16.84 19.09 11.57
C ASN A 387 -17.42 17.84 10.93
N SER A 388 -18.76 17.73 10.91
CA SER A 388 -19.44 16.58 10.33
C SER A 388 -19.23 16.50 8.81
N VAL A 389 -19.39 17.64 8.14
CA VAL A 389 -19.13 17.77 6.70
C VAL A 389 -17.65 17.57 6.39
N TYR A 390 -16.76 18.20 7.15
CA TYR A 390 -15.31 18.11 6.99
C TYR A 390 -14.81 16.67 7.10
N SER A 391 -15.24 15.92 8.12
CA SER A 391 -14.84 14.53 8.31
C SER A 391 -15.28 13.64 7.14
N THR A 392 -16.53 13.81 6.68
CA THR A 392 -17.11 13.00 5.60
C THR A 392 -16.52 13.35 4.23
N VAL A 393 -16.50 14.63 3.89
CA VAL A 393 -16.01 15.14 2.59
C VAL A 393 -14.49 15.02 2.51
N GLY A 394 -13.78 15.36 3.59
CA GLY A 394 -12.33 15.32 3.62
C GLY A 394 -11.79 13.91 3.45
N SER A 395 -12.43 12.89 4.05
CA SER A 395 -12.05 11.49 3.85
C SER A 395 -12.25 11.03 2.41
N PHE A 396 -13.34 11.43 1.75
CA PHE A 396 -13.56 11.16 0.32
C PHE A 396 -12.48 11.80 -0.55
N ILE A 397 -12.18 13.09 -0.33
CA ILE A 397 -11.16 13.83 -1.08
C ILE A 397 -9.76 13.22 -0.86
N PHE A 398 -9.42 12.90 0.39
CA PHE A 398 -8.17 12.24 0.75
C PHE A 398 -8.01 10.91 0.00
N GLY A 399 -9.02 10.04 0.06
CA GLY A 399 -9.05 8.78 -0.67
C GLY A 399 -8.94 8.95 -2.18
N PHE A 400 -9.64 9.94 -2.73
CA PHE A 400 -9.61 10.26 -4.15
C PHE A 400 -8.22 10.68 -4.62
N PHE A 401 -7.52 11.52 -3.85
CA PHE A 401 -6.14 11.93 -4.14
C PHE A 401 -5.16 10.77 -3.99
N CYS A 402 -5.28 9.94 -2.95
CA CYS A 402 -4.48 8.73 -2.80
C CYS A 402 -4.64 7.80 -4.02
N LEU A 403 -5.86 7.56 -4.50
CA LEU A 403 -6.12 6.78 -5.70
C LEU A 403 -5.48 7.41 -6.95
N LEU A 404 -5.69 8.71 -7.17
CA LEU A 404 -5.10 9.41 -8.31
C LEU A 404 -3.58 9.32 -8.31
N LEU A 405 -2.96 9.46 -7.14
CA LEU A 405 -1.51 9.35 -6.98
C LEU A 405 -1.04 7.93 -7.34
N VAL A 406 -1.67 6.89 -6.82
CA VAL A 406 -1.34 5.49 -7.15
C VAL A 406 -1.51 5.20 -8.64
N VAL A 407 -2.62 5.60 -9.25
CA VAL A 407 -2.89 5.38 -10.68
C VAL A 407 -1.86 6.10 -11.54
N ASN A 408 -1.60 7.38 -11.27
CA ASN A 408 -0.64 8.16 -12.06
C ASN A 408 0.77 7.64 -11.89
N PHE A 409 1.14 7.26 -10.67
CA PHE A 409 2.40 6.60 -10.37
C PHE A 409 2.56 5.32 -11.19
N MET A 410 1.58 4.42 -11.15
CA MET A 410 1.62 3.17 -11.91
C MET A 410 1.70 3.43 -13.42
N LYS A 411 0.91 4.36 -13.96
CA LYS A 411 0.93 4.68 -15.40
C LYS A 411 2.29 5.16 -15.89
N VAL A 412 2.94 6.05 -15.14
CA VAL A 412 4.26 6.58 -15.52
C VAL A 412 5.31 5.48 -15.41
N MET A 413 5.24 4.64 -14.36
CA MET A 413 6.17 3.53 -14.17
C MET A 413 6.00 2.45 -15.24
N THR A 414 4.77 2.02 -15.54
CA THR A 414 4.53 0.95 -16.51
C THR A 414 4.90 1.39 -17.92
N GLY A 415 4.50 2.59 -18.36
CA GLY A 415 4.75 3.02 -19.73
C GLY A 415 4.05 2.15 -20.78
N GLU A 416 2.98 1.45 -20.39
CA GLU A 416 2.33 0.43 -21.20
C GLU A 416 1.66 1.02 -22.45
N LEU A 417 1.87 0.35 -23.59
CA LEU A 417 1.37 0.78 -24.89
C LEU A 417 -0.12 0.44 -25.03
N SER A 418 -0.92 1.45 -25.39
CA SER A 418 -2.36 1.30 -25.60
C SER A 418 -2.69 0.55 -26.90
N PRO A 419 -3.92 0.04 -27.05
CA PRO A 419 -4.35 -0.62 -28.28
C PRO A 419 -4.21 0.25 -29.54
N SER A 420 -4.37 1.57 -29.43
CA SER A 420 -4.23 2.51 -30.54
C SER A 420 -2.82 3.06 -30.78
N PHE A 421 -1.80 2.46 -30.16
CA PHE A 421 -0.44 3.03 -30.16
C PHE A 421 0.17 3.13 -31.57
N PHE A 422 0.02 2.11 -32.41
CA PHE A 422 0.60 2.11 -33.75
C PHE A 422 0.02 3.21 -34.65
N ASP A 423 -1.29 3.43 -34.57
CA ASP A 423 -1.98 4.46 -35.34
C ASP A 423 -1.54 5.87 -34.92
N VAL A 424 -1.38 6.10 -33.61
CA VAL A 424 -0.93 7.40 -33.07
C VAL A 424 0.55 7.67 -33.33
N CYS A 425 1.43 6.70 -33.09
CA CYS A 425 2.88 6.88 -33.19
C CYS A 425 3.41 6.78 -34.63
N ASN A 426 2.88 5.83 -35.42
CA ASN A 426 3.43 5.42 -36.71
C ASN A 426 4.96 5.19 -36.65
N PRO A 427 5.42 4.11 -35.99
CA PRO A 427 6.84 3.88 -35.75
C PRO A 427 7.60 3.59 -37.06
N ASN A 428 8.80 4.18 -37.21
CA ASN A 428 9.68 3.92 -38.34
C ASN A 428 10.43 2.58 -38.18
N VAL A 429 9.70 1.47 -38.26
CA VAL A 429 10.23 0.10 -38.15
C VAL A 429 9.58 -0.79 -39.19
N ASP A 430 10.39 -1.50 -39.98
CA ASP A 430 9.89 -2.49 -40.92
C ASP A 430 9.70 -3.85 -40.22
N CYS A 431 8.46 -4.13 -39.83
CA CYS A 431 8.07 -5.37 -39.18
C CYS A 431 8.09 -6.61 -40.10
N SER A 432 8.32 -6.45 -41.42
CA SER A 432 8.42 -7.59 -42.34
C SER A 432 9.76 -8.34 -42.21
N LEU A 433 10.83 -7.62 -41.84
CA LEU A 433 12.21 -8.12 -41.76
C LEU A 433 12.60 -8.66 -40.39
N ILE A 434 11.94 -8.20 -39.31
CA ILE A 434 12.32 -8.49 -37.92
C ILE A 434 11.23 -9.35 -37.26
N LYS A 435 11.40 -10.67 -37.29
CA LYS A 435 10.53 -11.62 -36.58
C LYS A 435 11.13 -12.03 -35.23
N ARG A 436 10.30 -12.12 -34.18
CA ARG A 436 10.66 -12.61 -32.83
C ARG A 436 11.82 -11.88 -32.13
N LYS A 437 11.97 -10.58 -32.38
CA LYS A 437 12.94 -9.73 -31.66
C LYS A 437 12.22 -8.58 -30.97
N TYR A 438 12.58 -8.33 -29.72
CA TYR A 438 12.07 -7.20 -28.97
C TYR A 438 12.69 -5.88 -29.47
N ILE A 439 11.86 -4.92 -29.86
CA ILE A 439 12.28 -3.63 -30.40
C ILE A 439 12.12 -2.56 -29.32
N HIS A 440 13.24 -2.05 -28.82
CA HIS A 440 13.25 -0.98 -27.81
C HIS A 440 13.59 0.40 -28.38
N ALA A 441 14.30 0.47 -29.52
CA ALA A 441 14.71 1.72 -30.15
C ALA A 441 13.90 1.98 -31.41
N PHE A 442 13.01 2.97 -31.37
CA PHE A 442 12.21 3.40 -32.52
C PHE A 442 11.89 4.90 -32.43
N ARG A 443 11.56 5.51 -33.57
CA ARG A 443 11.08 6.90 -33.66
C ARG A 443 9.65 6.90 -34.18
N CYS A 444 8.81 7.74 -33.59
CA CYS A 444 7.45 8.00 -34.08
C CYS A 444 7.52 9.05 -35.19
N ASN A 445 6.89 8.77 -36.33
CA ASN A 445 6.83 9.72 -37.45
C ASN A 445 5.76 10.80 -37.24
N SER A 446 4.69 10.48 -36.50
CA SER A 446 3.62 11.42 -36.20
C SER A 446 4.06 12.40 -35.11
N MET A 447 4.40 13.64 -35.52
CA MET A 447 4.75 14.73 -34.60
C MET A 447 3.59 15.69 -34.28
N LYS A 448 2.40 15.48 -34.87
CA LYS A 448 1.30 16.45 -34.81
C LYS A 448 0.64 16.58 -33.44
N ASP A 449 0.64 15.53 -32.60
CA ASP A 449 -0.05 15.54 -31.28
C ASP A 449 0.77 14.86 -30.16
N MET A 450 1.76 15.57 -29.60
CA MET A 450 2.60 15.05 -28.50
C MET A 450 1.81 14.62 -27.26
N LYS A 451 0.65 15.25 -26.99
CA LYS A 451 -0.24 14.89 -25.89
C LYS A 451 -0.90 13.52 -26.11
N ARG A 452 -1.43 13.25 -27.31
CA ARG A 452 -1.99 11.94 -27.68
C ARG A 452 -0.92 10.86 -27.65
N LEU A 453 0.28 11.17 -28.15
CA LEU A 453 1.41 10.24 -28.09
C LEU A 453 1.80 9.90 -26.63
N ARG A 454 1.83 10.89 -25.74
CA ARG A 454 2.06 10.65 -24.30
C ARG A 454 0.97 9.75 -23.70
N GLU A 455 -0.31 10.01 -24.01
CA GLU A 455 -1.45 9.25 -23.47
C GLU A 455 -1.55 7.81 -23.99
N SER A 456 -1.07 7.56 -25.21
CA SER A 456 -0.95 6.22 -25.80
C SER A 456 0.10 5.33 -25.13
N ARG A 457 0.99 5.92 -24.31
CA ARG A 457 2.02 5.20 -23.53
C ARG A 457 1.66 5.05 -22.04
N LEU A 458 0.42 5.39 -21.67
CA LEU A 458 -0.06 5.41 -20.28
C LEU A 458 -1.28 4.50 -20.11
N SER A 459 -1.21 3.27 -20.66
CA SER A 459 -2.34 2.33 -20.69
C SER A 459 -2.68 1.74 -19.33
N PHE A 460 -1.69 1.15 -18.66
CA PHE A 460 -1.93 0.41 -17.44
C PHE A 460 -1.68 1.25 -16.17
N PRO A 461 -2.59 1.27 -15.20
CA PRO A 461 -3.98 0.81 -15.25
C PRO A 461 -4.92 1.89 -15.85
N SER A 462 -6.15 1.51 -16.17
CA SER A 462 -7.15 2.45 -16.70
C SER A 462 -7.62 3.46 -15.63
N GLY A 463 -7.08 4.68 -15.71
CA GLY A 463 -7.43 5.75 -14.75
C GLY A 463 -8.89 6.21 -14.79
N HIS A 464 -9.56 6.21 -15.95
CA HIS A 464 -11.00 6.52 -16.03
C HIS A 464 -11.82 5.49 -15.24
N SER A 465 -11.50 4.21 -15.42
CA SER A 465 -12.18 3.11 -14.75
C SER A 465 -11.92 3.13 -13.24
N ALA A 466 -10.67 3.40 -12.82
CA ALA A 466 -10.32 3.49 -11.41
C ALA A 466 -11.05 4.63 -10.68
N VAL A 467 -11.05 5.83 -11.26
CA VAL A 467 -11.74 7.00 -10.70
C VAL A 467 -13.25 6.75 -10.61
N ALA A 468 -13.86 6.19 -11.67
CA ALA A 468 -15.29 5.90 -11.66
C ALA A 468 -15.65 4.82 -10.63
N ALA A 469 -14.89 3.73 -10.56
CA ALA A 469 -15.12 2.66 -9.59
C ALA A 469 -14.97 3.14 -8.14
N PHE A 470 -13.93 3.93 -7.84
CA PHE A 470 -13.74 4.49 -6.50
C PHE A 470 -14.94 5.33 -6.05
N SER A 471 -15.32 6.31 -6.87
CA SER A 471 -16.36 7.26 -6.49
C SER A 471 -17.73 6.61 -6.38
N MET A 472 -18.08 5.75 -7.35
CA MET A 472 -19.38 5.09 -7.33
C MET A 472 -19.47 4.03 -6.22
N TYR A 473 -18.40 3.25 -6.00
CA TYR A 473 -18.37 2.27 -4.91
C TYR A 473 -18.44 2.96 -3.53
N TYR A 474 -17.70 4.06 -3.34
CA TYR A 474 -17.79 4.86 -2.12
C TYR A 474 -19.23 5.33 -1.86
N LEU A 475 -19.91 5.85 -2.89
CA LEU A 475 -21.31 6.24 -2.78
C LEU A 475 -22.25 5.07 -2.50
N VAL A 476 -22.01 3.87 -3.06
CA VAL A 476 -22.80 2.67 -2.76
C VAL A 476 -22.77 2.35 -1.27
N VAL A 477 -21.58 2.34 -0.66
CA VAL A 477 -21.41 2.08 0.78
C VAL A 477 -21.96 3.24 1.61
N TYR A 478 -21.75 4.48 1.18
CA TYR A 478 -22.28 5.66 1.87
C TYR A 478 -23.82 5.66 1.89
N VAL A 479 -24.46 5.39 0.75
CA VAL A 479 -25.93 5.26 0.65
C VAL A 479 -26.43 4.12 1.51
N GLN A 480 -25.71 2.98 1.55
CA GLN A 480 -26.06 1.86 2.43
C GLN A 480 -26.06 2.28 3.91
N ALA A 481 -25.05 3.03 4.33
CA ALA A 481 -24.88 3.43 5.73
C ALA A 481 -25.81 4.58 6.15
N ARG A 482 -26.07 5.56 5.27
CA ARG A 482 -26.70 6.84 5.66
C ARG A 482 -28.13 7.03 5.17
N LEU A 483 -28.55 6.38 4.09
CA LEU A 483 -29.88 6.61 3.53
C LEU A 483 -30.91 5.81 4.34
N ILE A 484 -31.57 6.39 5.34
CA ILE A 484 -32.64 5.74 6.14
C ILE A 484 -34.00 6.06 5.51
N TRP A 485 -34.34 5.37 4.41
CA TRP A 485 -35.67 5.45 3.80
C TRP A 485 -36.50 4.24 4.22
N ARG A 486 -37.46 4.47 5.12
CA ARG A 486 -38.35 3.43 5.68
C ARG A 486 -39.48 2.94 4.73
N PRO A 487 -40.05 3.73 3.80
CA PRO A 487 -41.23 3.27 3.05
C PRO A 487 -40.91 2.47 1.76
N ALA A 488 -39.69 2.52 1.23
CA ALA A 488 -39.35 1.92 -0.06
C ALA A 488 -38.18 0.93 0.02
N HIS A 489 -38.50 -0.38 0.02
CA HIS A 489 -37.52 -1.46 0.16
C HIS A 489 -36.54 -1.56 -1.04
N PHE A 490 -37.00 -1.30 -2.27
CA PHE A 490 -36.20 -1.45 -3.49
C PHE A 490 -35.43 -0.19 -3.92
N PHE A 491 -35.73 0.97 -3.34
CA PHE A 491 -35.18 2.24 -3.80
C PHE A 491 -33.66 2.34 -3.57
N LYS A 492 -33.17 1.91 -2.39
CA LYS A 492 -31.72 1.95 -2.10
C LYS A 492 -30.93 0.97 -2.99
N PRO A 493 -31.33 -0.31 -3.12
CA PRO A 493 -30.66 -1.23 -4.05
C PRO A 493 -30.67 -0.74 -5.49
N LEU A 494 -31.75 -0.11 -5.95
CA LEU A 494 -31.82 0.46 -7.30
C LEU A 494 -30.76 1.55 -7.52
N ILE A 495 -30.64 2.51 -6.59
CA ILE A 495 -29.59 3.54 -6.65
C ILE A 495 -28.20 2.90 -6.68
N GLN A 496 -27.95 1.90 -5.83
CA GLN A 496 -26.66 1.23 -5.77
C GLN A 496 -26.31 0.52 -7.08
N VAL A 497 -27.28 -0.17 -7.70
CA VAL A 497 -27.09 -0.81 -9.02
C VAL A 497 -26.81 0.25 -10.08
N CYS A 498 -27.55 1.37 -10.10
CA CYS A 498 -27.29 2.46 -11.04
C CYS A 498 -25.87 3.04 -10.89
N LEU A 499 -25.38 3.24 -9.66
CA LEU A 499 -24.02 3.71 -9.41
C LEU A 499 -22.96 2.74 -9.95
N ILE A 500 -23.15 1.43 -9.74
CA ILE A 500 -22.24 0.40 -10.27
C ILE A 500 -22.28 0.38 -11.80
N LEU A 501 -23.46 0.49 -12.41
CA LEU A 501 -23.61 0.55 -13.86
C LEU A 501 -22.91 1.78 -14.48
N ILE A 502 -22.94 2.94 -13.80
CA ILE A 502 -22.17 4.12 -14.22
C ILE A 502 -20.67 3.79 -14.26
N ALA A 503 -20.12 3.19 -13.20
CA ALA A 503 -18.70 2.82 -13.17
C ALA A 503 -18.33 1.81 -14.29
N LEU A 504 -19.16 0.80 -14.51
CA LEU A 504 -18.97 -0.18 -15.58
C LEU A 504 -19.07 0.46 -16.97
N SER A 505 -20.04 1.35 -17.20
CA SER A 505 -20.20 2.04 -18.49
C SER A 505 -18.97 2.87 -18.87
N VAL A 506 -18.38 3.58 -17.90
CA VAL A 506 -17.12 4.31 -18.09
C VAL A 506 -16.00 3.33 -18.43
N GLY A 507 -15.89 2.19 -17.73
CA GLY A 507 -14.91 1.15 -18.03
C GLY A 507 -15.04 0.58 -19.43
N PHE A 508 -16.25 0.15 -19.82
CA PHE A 508 -16.52 -0.41 -21.15
C PHE A 508 -16.30 0.59 -22.27
N SER A 509 -16.57 1.89 -22.04
CA SER A 509 -16.26 2.93 -23.03
C SER A 509 -14.77 2.93 -23.41
N ARG A 510 -13.86 2.64 -22.47
CA ARG A 510 -12.41 2.60 -22.74
C ARG A 510 -11.99 1.44 -23.64
N ILE A 511 -12.76 0.35 -23.61
CA ILE A 511 -12.55 -0.81 -24.47
C ILE A 511 -13.11 -0.50 -25.87
N SER A 512 -14.34 0.02 -25.96
CA SER A 512 -14.97 0.37 -27.25
C SER A 512 -14.22 1.44 -28.03
N ASP A 513 -13.60 2.38 -27.30
CA ASP A 513 -12.80 3.48 -27.85
C ASP A 513 -11.37 3.04 -28.24
N ASN A 514 -11.02 1.75 -28.09
CA ASN A 514 -9.65 1.22 -28.28
C ASN A 514 -8.58 1.96 -27.45
N ALA A 515 -9.00 2.64 -26.37
CA ALA A 515 -8.12 3.47 -25.57
C ALA A 515 -7.26 2.64 -24.62
N ARG A 516 -7.78 1.50 -24.14
CA ARG A 516 -7.15 0.64 -23.12
C ARG A 516 -7.44 -0.84 -23.38
N HIS A 517 -6.53 -1.71 -22.95
CA HIS A 517 -6.78 -3.15 -22.95
C HIS A 517 -7.85 -3.50 -21.91
N TRP A 518 -8.58 -4.60 -22.14
CA TRP A 518 -9.62 -5.05 -21.19
C TRP A 518 -9.04 -5.31 -19.79
N PHE A 519 -7.82 -5.85 -19.72
CA PHE A 519 -7.14 -6.11 -18.45
C PHE A 519 -6.79 -4.82 -17.70
N ASP A 520 -6.38 -3.75 -18.41
CA ASP A 520 -6.12 -2.44 -17.81
C ASP A 520 -7.39 -1.85 -17.18
N VAL A 521 -8.55 -2.08 -17.82
CA VAL A 521 -9.86 -1.67 -17.33
C VAL A 521 -10.24 -2.47 -16.09
N CYS A 522 -10.12 -3.80 -16.12
CA CYS A 522 -10.37 -4.65 -14.95
C CYS A 522 -9.48 -4.27 -13.76
N ALA A 523 -8.18 -4.07 -13.99
CA ALA A 523 -7.24 -3.63 -12.96
C ALA A 523 -7.61 -2.25 -12.40
N GLY A 524 -8.01 -1.32 -13.26
CA GLY A 524 -8.51 -0.01 -12.86
C GLY A 524 -9.76 -0.11 -11.98
N LEU A 525 -10.79 -0.84 -12.43
CA LEU A 525 -12.02 -1.05 -11.67
C LEU A 525 -11.75 -1.71 -10.31
N GLY A 526 -10.91 -2.75 -10.28
CA GLY A 526 -10.54 -3.45 -9.05
C GLY A 526 -9.80 -2.53 -8.07
N LEU A 527 -8.82 -1.76 -8.55
CA LEU A 527 -8.09 -0.79 -7.73
C LEU A 527 -9.02 0.29 -7.15
N GLY A 528 -9.91 0.83 -7.99
CA GLY A 528 -10.87 1.85 -7.59
C GLY A 528 -11.86 1.33 -6.56
N ALA A 529 -12.46 0.17 -6.80
CA ALA A 529 -13.41 -0.46 -5.87
C ALA A 529 -12.74 -0.82 -4.53
N PHE A 530 -11.52 -1.37 -4.56
CA PHE A 530 -10.77 -1.68 -3.35
C PHE A 530 -10.44 -0.40 -2.55
N GLY A 531 -9.93 0.64 -3.20
CA GLY A 531 -9.66 1.92 -2.55
C GLY A 531 -10.93 2.57 -1.99
N GLY A 532 -12.03 2.53 -2.74
CA GLY A 532 -13.33 3.05 -2.31
C GLY A 532 -13.89 2.28 -1.12
N HIS A 533 -13.76 0.95 -1.13
CA HIS A 533 -14.16 0.09 -0.02
C HIS A 533 -13.37 0.41 1.24
N LEU A 534 -12.04 0.45 1.15
CA LEU A 534 -11.19 0.79 2.29
C LEU A 534 -11.69 2.10 2.90
N ILE A 535 -11.67 3.21 2.14
CA ILE A 535 -12.04 4.54 2.63
C ILE A 535 -13.50 4.60 3.13
N ALA A 536 -14.47 3.99 2.46
CA ALA A 536 -15.87 4.04 2.91
C ALA A 536 -16.10 3.28 4.22
N VAL A 537 -15.49 2.10 4.35
CA VAL A 537 -15.55 1.32 5.59
C VAL A 537 -14.81 2.05 6.71
N GLN A 538 -13.75 2.80 6.38
CA GLN A 538 -13.08 3.69 7.32
C GLN A 538 -14.02 4.69 7.99
N LEU A 539 -14.99 5.21 7.23
CA LEU A 539 -16.00 6.11 7.77
C LEU A 539 -17.17 5.39 8.44
N SER A 540 -17.44 4.13 8.13
CA SER A 540 -18.55 3.40 8.76
C SER A 540 -18.44 3.31 10.29
N CYS A 541 -17.21 3.29 10.84
CA CYS A 541 -16.96 3.38 12.28
C CYS A 541 -17.26 4.78 12.86
N TYR A 542 -17.12 5.86 12.08
CA TYR A 542 -17.59 7.21 12.46
C TYR A 542 -19.11 7.36 12.34
N PHE A 543 -19.75 6.48 11.59
CA PHE A 543 -21.18 6.51 11.31
C PHE A 543 -22.01 5.67 12.29
N ALA A 544 -21.37 5.03 13.28
CA ALA A 544 -22.09 4.39 14.37
C ALA A 544 -22.99 5.43 15.06
N PRO A 545 -24.30 5.16 15.24
CA PRO A 545 -25.14 6.03 16.03
C PRO A 545 -24.55 6.13 17.44
N ILE A 546 -24.48 7.34 17.99
CA ILE A 546 -24.35 7.50 19.43
C ILE A 546 -25.64 6.91 19.98
N ASN A 547 -25.57 5.75 20.65
CA ASN A 547 -26.73 5.18 21.31
C ASN A 547 -27.13 6.12 22.45
N GLU A 548 -28.43 6.39 22.60
CA GLU A 548 -28.98 7.23 23.69
C GLU A 548 -28.58 6.69 25.08
N ASP A 549 -28.28 5.39 25.19
CA ASP A 549 -27.86 4.72 26.42
C ASP A 549 -26.49 5.20 26.95
N ASP A 550 -25.63 5.77 26.11
CA ASP A 550 -24.34 6.33 26.53
C ASP A 550 -24.48 7.80 27.02
N GLU A 551 -25.59 8.50 26.75
CA GLU A 551 -25.84 9.87 27.25
C GLU A 551 -26.41 9.86 28.69
N GLU A 552 -27.24 8.88 29.07
CA GLU A 552 -27.77 8.76 30.45
C GLU A 552 -26.67 8.46 31.48
N LEU A 553 -25.63 7.71 31.12
CA LEU A 553 -24.51 7.42 32.02
C LEU A 553 -23.62 8.66 32.30
N PHE A 554 -23.59 9.63 31.37
CA PHE A 554 -22.84 10.88 31.54
C PHE A 554 -23.62 11.95 32.31
N ASP A 555 -24.96 11.94 32.26
CA ASP A 555 -25.79 12.90 32.99
C ASP A 555 -26.01 12.47 34.47
N GLU A 556 -26.00 11.17 34.81
CA GLU A 556 -26.08 10.72 36.22
C GLU A 556 -24.79 11.01 37.04
N GLU A 557 -23.61 11.07 36.40
CA GLU A 557 -22.34 11.27 37.12
C GLU A 557 -22.10 12.76 37.52
N PHE A 558 -22.89 13.70 36.99
CA PHE A 558 -22.77 15.14 37.28
C PHE A 558 -23.75 15.70 38.33
N GLU A 559 -24.73 14.92 38.80
CA GLU A 559 -25.61 15.31 39.91
C GLU A 559 -25.19 14.66 41.24
N THR A 560 -24.04 15.06 41.78
CA THR A 560 -23.78 14.91 43.23
C THR A 560 -23.94 16.26 43.93
N PRO A 561 -24.88 16.41 44.88
CA PRO A 561 -25.02 17.66 45.61
C PRO A 561 -23.89 17.76 46.65
N TYR A 562 -23.05 18.78 46.49
CA TYR A 562 -22.16 19.30 47.53
C TYR A 562 -22.98 19.58 48.81
N LYS A 563 -22.98 18.65 49.76
CA LYS A 563 -23.35 18.92 51.16
C LYS A 563 -22.10 19.32 51.93
N THR A 564 -21.94 20.62 52.12
CA THR A 564 -21.05 21.20 53.13
C THR A 564 -21.54 20.82 54.54
N PRO A 565 -20.69 20.30 55.44
CA PRO A 565 -21.04 20.21 56.85
C PRO A 565 -20.78 21.56 57.52
N SER A 566 -21.84 22.30 57.81
CA SER A 566 -21.81 23.42 58.75
C SER A 566 -21.83 22.90 60.19
N THR A 567 -20.84 23.35 60.96
CA THR A 567 -20.65 23.21 62.40
C THR A 567 -21.85 23.63 63.25
N SER A 568 -22.14 22.89 64.33
CA SER A 568 -22.61 23.50 65.59
C SER A 568 -22.25 22.65 66.81
N LEU A 569 -21.37 23.21 67.66
CA LEU A 569 -21.34 22.95 69.10
C LEU A 569 -22.71 23.23 69.71
N LYS A 570 -23.17 22.41 70.66
CA LYS A 570 -23.40 22.80 72.08
C LYS A 570 -24.15 21.73 72.87
N HIS A 571 -23.63 21.54 74.08
CA HIS A 571 -24.16 20.95 75.32
C HIS A 571 -24.32 19.44 75.43
#